data_AF-A0A7J4VA80-F1
#
_entry.id   AF-A0A7J4VA80-F1
#
_cell.length_a   1.000
_cell.length_b   1.000
_cell.length_c   1.000
_cell.angle_alpha   90.00
_cell.angle_beta   90.00
_cell.angle_gamma   90.00
#
_symmetry.space_group_name_H-M   'P 1'
#
loop_
_entity.id
_entity.type
_entity.pdbx_description
1 polymer ?
#
loop_
_entity_poly.entity_id
_entity_poly.type
_entity_poly.pdbx_seq_one_letter_code
_entity_poly.pdbx_strand_id
1 'polypeptide(L)'
;MFRRITFLIAISISTMMAQLSAPDVERVYGGRINDIEAVSLSGDSTLLLISTESANSAFYTYVTSASSASPVVGNFTVIPSMSAAANLGSGIQRIQWHAASSKLFFVNNFIYSTGLSSASATQVTSTNTSVMTIKGDHLFYYNADSLHFGTMDAAGNFTYSGRIFLGIPGVSHIEVSPANN
;
A
#
# COMPACT_ATOMS: atom_id res chain seq x y z
N MET A 1 -56.72 -27.22 -59.20
CA MET A 1 -56.21 -25.86 -58.95
C MET A 1 -55.81 -25.77 -57.48
N PHE A 2 -54.55 -26.05 -57.14
CA PHE A 2 -54.09 -26.12 -55.74
C PHE A 2 -53.54 -24.77 -55.29
N ARG A 3 -54.15 -24.18 -54.26
CA ARG A 3 -53.80 -22.88 -53.67
C ARG A 3 -52.51 -23.01 -52.86
N ARG A 4 -51.50 -22.18 -53.16
CA ARG A 4 -50.26 -22.07 -52.40
C ARG A 4 -50.50 -21.17 -51.18
N ILE A 5 -50.20 -21.69 -49.99
CA ILE A 5 -50.15 -20.90 -48.74
C ILE A 5 -48.69 -20.59 -48.47
N THR A 6 -48.34 -19.30 -48.47
CA THR A 6 -47.00 -18.82 -48.13
C THR A 6 -46.96 -18.49 -46.65
N PHE A 7 -46.04 -19.11 -45.90
CA PHE A 7 -45.79 -18.83 -44.49
C PHE A 7 -44.59 -17.89 -44.39
N LEU A 8 -44.77 -16.71 -43.78
CA LEU A 8 -43.72 -15.71 -43.59
C LEU A 8 -43.19 -15.83 -42.15
N ILE A 9 -41.92 -16.19 -41.98
CA ILE A 9 -41.26 -16.24 -40.67
C ILE A 9 -40.54 -14.91 -40.45
N ALA A 10 -40.98 -14.14 -39.45
CA ALA A 10 -40.28 -12.94 -38.99
C ALA A 10 -39.31 -13.32 -37.87
N ILE A 11 -38.01 -13.14 -38.10
CA ILE A 11 -36.96 -13.34 -37.09
C ILE A 11 -36.66 -11.98 -36.44
N SER A 12 -37.10 -11.80 -35.20
CA SER A 12 -36.74 -10.66 -34.35
C SER A 12 -35.37 -10.90 -33.71
N ILE A 13 -34.33 -10.26 -34.26
CA ILE A 13 -32.98 -10.29 -33.68
C ILE A 13 -32.94 -9.22 -32.58
N SER A 14 -33.04 -9.63 -31.32
CA SER A 14 -32.80 -8.76 -30.17
C SER A 14 -31.29 -8.53 -30.04
N THR A 15 -30.81 -7.33 -30.38
CA THR A 15 -29.42 -6.94 -30.12
C THR A 15 -29.24 -6.73 -28.61
N MET A 16 -28.76 -7.75 -27.90
CA MET A 16 -28.29 -7.65 -26.53
C MET A 16 -27.01 -6.79 -26.50
N MET A 17 -27.18 -5.47 -26.40
CA MET A 17 -26.09 -4.55 -26.11
C MET A 17 -25.72 -4.73 -24.64
N ALA A 18 -24.63 -5.44 -24.35
CA ALA A 18 -24.07 -5.46 -23.01
C ALA A 18 -23.61 -4.04 -22.65
N GLN A 19 -24.37 -3.36 -21.78
CA GLN A 19 -23.97 -2.08 -21.21
C GLN A 19 -22.87 -2.36 -20.19
N LEU A 20 -21.62 -2.05 -20.52
CA LEU A 20 -20.58 -1.91 -19.50
C LEU A 20 -21.00 -0.74 -18.60
N SER A 21 -21.27 -1.00 -17.32
CA SER A 21 -21.33 0.07 -16.33
C SER A 21 -19.97 0.77 -16.31
N ALA A 22 -19.99 2.10 -16.17
CA ALA A 22 -18.76 2.83 -15.90
C ALA A 22 -18.12 2.26 -14.62
N PRO A 23 -16.80 2.08 -14.56
CA PRO A 23 -16.13 1.66 -13.32
C PRO A 23 -16.52 2.59 -12.18
N ASP A 24 -16.85 2.02 -11.02
CA ASP A 24 -17.01 2.82 -9.79
C ASP A 24 -15.65 3.44 -9.44
N VAL A 25 -15.57 4.77 -9.52
CA VAL A 25 -14.34 5.49 -9.20
C VAL A 25 -14.19 5.53 -7.69
N GLU A 26 -13.38 4.62 -7.14
CA GLU A 26 -12.96 4.72 -5.74
C GLU A 26 -12.04 5.92 -5.53
N ARG A 27 -12.20 6.59 -4.39
CA ARG A 27 -11.54 7.86 -4.04
C ARG A 27 -10.06 7.71 -3.66
N VAL A 28 -9.29 6.94 -4.41
CA VAL A 28 -7.81 7.00 -4.38
C VAL A 28 -7.40 8.12 -5.33
N TYR A 29 -7.33 9.34 -4.81
CA TYR A 29 -6.81 10.49 -5.56
C TYR A 29 -5.29 10.54 -5.40
N GLY A 30 -4.53 10.43 -6.49
CA GLY A 30 -3.08 10.45 -6.33
C GLY A 30 -2.20 10.14 -7.55
N GLY A 31 -2.74 10.00 -8.77
CA GLY A 31 -1.88 9.67 -9.92
C GLY A 31 -1.33 8.24 -9.82
N ARG A 32 -0.01 8.04 -9.98
CA ARG A 32 0.63 6.72 -9.93
C ARG A 32 0.73 6.19 -8.50
N ILE A 33 0.51 4.89 -8.30
CA ILE A 33 0.83 4.21 -7.04
C ILE A 33 2.36 4.03 -6.93
N ASN A 34 2.94 4.47 -5.82
CA ASN A 34 4.36 4.34 -5.53
C ASN A 34 4.68 3.02 -4.82
N ASP A 35 3.91 2.69 -3.79
CA ASP A 35 4.10 1.47 -3.00
C ASP A 35 2.77 0.95 -2.44
N ILE A 36 2.68 -0.36 -2.29
CA ILE A 36 1.52 -1.08 -1.74
C ILE A 36 2.04 -2.03 -0.67
N GLU A 37 1.44 -1.95 0.52
CA GLU A 37 1.72 -2.89 1.62
C GLU A 37 0.42 -3.61 2.00
N ALA A 38 0.50 -4.93 2.15
CA ALA A 38 -0.62 -5.76 2.57
C ALA A 38 -0.28 -6.48 3.87
N VAL A 39 -1.15 -6.34 4.87
CA VAL A 39 -0.95 -6.87 6.22
C VAL A 39 -2.09 -7.81 6.57
N SER A 40 -1.78 -9.08 6.83
CA SER A 40 -2.77 -10.01 7.36
C SER A 40 -3.09 -9.63 8.82
N LEU A 41 -4.36 -9.31 9.09
CA LEU A 41 -4.85 -8.99 10.43
C LEU A 41 -5.46 -10.22 11.12
N SER A 42 -6.14 -11.05 10.33
CA SER A 42 -6.78 -12.30 10.75
C SER A 42 -6.86 -13.24 9.54
N GLY A 43 -7.43 -14.44 9.71
CA GLY A 43 -7.60 -15.41 8.62
C GLY A 43 -8.40 -14.87 7.43
N ASP A 44 -9.31 -13.92 7.68
CA ASP A 44 -10.28 -13.43 6.70
C ASP A 44 -10.17 -11.91 6.47
N SER A 45 -9.15 -11.24 7.01
CA SER A 45 -9.03 -9.78 6.94
C SER A 45 -7.60 -9.33 6.68
N THR A 46 -7.45 -8.46 5.68
CA THR A 46 -6.19 -7.85 5.25
C THR A 46 -6.32 -6.34 5.31
N LEU A 47 -5.37 -5.67 5.95
CA LEU A 47 -5.18 -4.22 5.82
C LEU A 47 -4.35 -3.97 4.56
N LEU A 48 -4.91 -3.19 3.63
CA LEU A 48 -4.22 -2.75 2.43
C LEU A 48 -3.85 -1.27 2.59
N LEU A 49 -2.59 -0.96 2.34
CA LEU A 49 -2.00 0.37 2.47
C LEU A 49 -1.41 0.77 1.12
N ILE A 50 -1.65 2.01 0.68
CA ILE A 50 -1.22 2.51 -0.62
C ILE A 50 -0.63 3.90 -0.47
N SER A 51 0.52 4.14 -1.10
CA SER A 51 1.10 5.48 -1.29
C SER A 51 1.09 5.88 -2.75
N THR A 52 0.92 7.18 -3.04
CA THR A 52 0.77 7.69 -4.42
C THR A 52 1.71 8.86 -4.73
N GLU A 53 1.99 9.07 -6.01
CA GLU A 53 2.92 10.09 -6.54
C GLU A 53 2.36 11.52 -6.44
N SER A 54 1.12 11.72 -6.88
CA SER A 54 0.49 13.03 -6.91
C SER A 54 -0.03 13.39 -5.54
N ALA A 55 0.09 14.69 -5.25
CA ALA A 55 -0.25 15.34 -4.01
C ALA A 55 -1.54 14.73 -3.44
N ASN A 56 -1.42 14.15 -2.25
CA ASN A 56 -2.60 13.98 -1.43
C ASN A 56 -2.29 13.24 -0.15
N SER A 57 -1.98 11.96 -0.25
CA SER A 57 -2.25 11.05 0.86
C SER A 57 -1.59 9.69 0.65
N ALA A 58 -1.22 9.03 1.75
CA ALA A 58 -1.34 7.58 1.79
C ALA A 58 -2.77 7.20 2.19
N PHE A 59 -3.23 6.06 1.69
CA PHE A 59 -4.55 5.53 1.96
C PHE A 59 -4.46 4.15 2.59
N TYR A 60 -5.50 3.79 3.33
CA TYR A 60 -5.69 2.43 3.80
C TYR A 60 -7.12 1.97 3.57
N THR A 61 -7.30 0.67 3.41
CA THR A 61 -8.61 0.01 3.42
C THR A 61 -8.49 -1.36 4.05
N TYR A 62 -9.62 -1.93 4.46
CA TYR A 62 -9.72 -3.32 4.88
C TYR A 62 -10.32 -4.14 3.75
N VAL A 63 -9.67 -5.26 3.44
CA VAL A 63 -10.18 -6.28 2.54
C VAL A 63 -10.63 -7.46 3.40
N THR A 64 -11.90 -7.81 3.32
CA THR A 64 -12.47 -8.93 4.06
C THR A 64 -12.94 -10.02 3.11
N SER A 65 -12.57 -11.26 3.39
CA SER A 65 -13.06 -12.44 2.68
C SER A 65 -13.99 -13.18 3.61
N ALA A 66 -15.31 -13.07 3.43
CA ALA A 66 -16.19 -14.03 4.10
C ALA A 66 -15.82 -15.43 3.58
N SER A 67 -15.75 -16.43 4.46
CA SER A 67 -15.18 -17.78 4.26
C SER A 67 -15.68 -18.59 3.05
N SER A 68 -16.55 -18.05 2.21
CA SER A 68 -17.07 -18.66 0.98
C SER A 68 -17.43 -17.65 -0.13
N ALA A 69 -16.97 -16.39 -0.05
CA ALA A 69 -17.32 -15.34 -1.01
C ALA A 69 -16.09 -14.59 -1.53
N SER A 70 -16.25 -13.95 -2.71
CA SER A 70 -15.26 -13.05 -3.30
C SER A 70 -14.79 -11.98 -2.29
N PRO A 71 -13.51 -11.58 -2.32
CA PRO A 71 -12.99 -10.55 -1.43
C PRO A 71 -13.79 -9.25 -1.58
N VAL A 72 -14.20 -8.67 -0.46
CA VAL A 72 -14.86 -7.36 -0.39
C VAL A 72 -13.81 -6.34 0.02
N VAL A 73 -13.56 -5.38 -0.86
CA VAL A 73 -12.67 -4.23 -0.59
C VAL A 73 -13.51 -3.14 0.05
N GLY A 74 -13.10 -2.66 1.22
CA GLY A 74 -13.74 -1.51 1.87
C GLY A 74 -13.35 -0.19 1.21
N ASN A 75 -13.96 0.90 1.67
CA ASN A 75 -13.61 2.24 1.19
C ASN A 75 -12.19 2.65 1.63
N PHE A 76 -11.41 3.18 0.69
CA PHE A 76 -10.13 3.82 1.01
C PHE A 76 -10.32 5.06 1.88
N THR A 77 -9.54 5.11 2.96
CA THR A 77 -9.47 6.22 3.92
C THR A 77 -8.07 6.81 3.89
N VAL A 78 -7.95 8.14 3.87
CA VAL A 78 -6.63 8.80 3.89
C VAL A 78 -6.03 8.78 5.29
N ILE A 79 -4.73 8.50 5.38
CA ILE A 79 -3.94 8.57 6.60
C ILE A 79 -3.64 10.04 6.90
N PRO A 80 -4.18 10.64 7.98
CA PRO A 80 -4.17 12.10 8.15
C PRO A 80 -2.76 12.70 8.23
N SER A 81 -1.82 12.02 8.91
CA SER A 81 -0.43 12.45 9.04
C SER A 81 0.37 12.41 7.74
N MET A 82 -0.14 11.71 6.73
CA MET A 82 0.49 11.55 5.42
C MET A 82 -0.29 12.32 4.38
N SER A 83 -0.98 13.38 4.78
CA SER A 83 -1.76 14.23 3.89
C SER A 83 -0.99 15.46 3.39
N ALA A 84 -1.51 16.15 2.38
CA ALA A 84 -1.08 17.50 1.98
C ALA A 84 -0.86 18.43 3.17
N ALA A 85 -1.88 18.48 4.03
CA ALA A 85 -1.95 19.42 5.13
C ALA A 85 -0.89 19.14 6.20
N ALA A 86 -0.41 17.89 6.25
CA ALA A 86 0.67 17.47 7.12
C ALA A 86 2.08 17.70 6.52
N ASN A 87 2.20 18.23 5.29
CA ASN A 87 3.45 18.42 4.55
C ASN A 87 4.28 17.14 4.31
N LEU A 88 3.70 15.97 4.55
CA LEU A 88 4.34 14.67 4.40
C LEU A 88 3.63 13.77 3.37
N GLY A 89 2.59 14.27 2.71
CA GLY A 89 1.77 13.51 1.75
C GLY A 89 2.27 13.45 0.31
N SER A 90 3.49 13.90 0.04
CA SER A 90 4.11 13.88 -1.29
C SER A 90 5.49 13.22 -1.23
N GLY A 91 5.89 12.51 -2.29
CA GLY A 91 7.21 11.89 -2.38
C GLY A 91 7.41 10.69 -1.44
N ILE A 92 6.33 10.06 -0.98
CA ILE A 92 6.40 8.81 -0.23
C ILE A 92 6.74 7.69 -1.20
N GLN A 93 7.97 7.19 -1.13
CA GLN A 93 8.48 6.17 -2.05
C GLN A 93 8.35 4.75 -1.51
N ARG A 94 8.22 4.62 -0.19
CA ARG A 94 8.21 3.33 0.48
C ARG A 94 7.38 3.37 1.74
N ILE A 95 6.55 2.36 1.95
CA ILE A 95 5.73 2.17 3.15
C ILE A 95 5.85 0.72 3.62
N GLN A 96 5.92 0.48 4.92
CA GLN A 96 5.91 -0.87 5.50
C GLN A 96 5.28 -0.88 6.87
N TRP A 97 4.58 -1.96 7.18
CA TRP A 97 3.88 -2.11 8.45
C TRP A 97 4.73 -2.84 9.49
N HIS A 98 4.79 -2.29 10.70
CA HIS A 98 5.36 -3.00 11.83
C HIS A 98 4.23 -3.66 12.65
N ALA A 99 4.14 -4.98 12.56
CA ALA A 99 3.05 -5.75 13.13
C ALA A 99 2.95 -5.60 14.66
N ALA A 100 4.07 -5.68 15.38
CA ALA A 100 4.07 -5.63 16.84
C ALA A 100 3.57 -4.29 17.40
N SER A 101 3.88 -3.17 16.72
CA SER A 101 3.44 -1.84 17.17
C SER A 101 2.17 -1.32 16.50
N SER A 102 1.64 -2.02 15.50
CA SER A 102 0.53 -1.55 14.66
C SER A 102 0.76 -0.13 14.11
N LYS A 103 1.97 0.14 13.64
CA LYS A 103 2.36 1.42 13.05
C LYS A 103 2.83 1.23 11.61
N LEU A 104 2.50 2.23 10.79
CA LEU A 104 3.05 2.38 9.46
C LEU A 104 4.36 3.16 9.54
N PHE A 105 5.41 2.60 8.94
CA PHE A 105 6.66 3.29 8.70
C PHE A 105 6.74 3.68 7.23
N PHE A 106 7.25 4.88 6.94
CA PHE A 106 7.33 5.37 5.58
C PHE A 106 8.54 6.28 5.37
N VAL A 107 8.99 6.36 4.13
CA VAL A 107 10.13 7.17 3.73
C VAL A 107 9.67 8.47 3.07
N ASN A 108 10.06 9.60 3.65
CA ASN A 108 9.88 10.95 3.12
C ASN A 108 11.12 11.80 3.40
N ASN A 109 12.19 11.59 2.64
CA ASN A 109 13.58 11.99 2.95
C ASN A 109 14.17 11.35 4.20
N PHE A 110 13.42 11.23 5.30
CA PHE A 110 13.75 10.47 6.50
C PHE A 110 12.73 9.35 6.68
N ILE A 111 12.98 8.45 7.63
CA ILE A 111 11.97 7.48 8.05
C ILE A 111 11.05 8.15 9.06
N TYR A 112 9.76 8.01 8.87
CA TYR A 112 8.73 8.42 9.81
C TYR A 112 7.88 7.22 10.21
N SER A 113 7.24 7.31 11.38
CA SER A 113 6.24 6.36 11.85
C SER A 113 4.92 7.08 12.14
N THR A 114 3.81 6.40 11.90
CA THR A 114 2.48 6.93 12.18
C THR A 114 1.46 5.81 12.44
N GLY A 115 0.36 6.16 13.10
CA GLY A 115 -0.84 5.31 13.17
C GLY A 115 -1.84 5.67 12.07
N LEU A 116 -2.72 4.74 11.69
CA LEU A 116 -3.68 4.92 10.59
C LEU A 116 -4.59 6.16 10.76
N SER A 117 -4.93 6.51 11.99
CA SER A 117 -5.77 7.66 12.34
C SER A 117 -5.00 8.83 12.97
N SER A 118 -3.67 8.76 13.05
CA SER A 118 -2.86 9.80 13.68
C SER A 118 -2.82 11.05 12.81
N ALA A 119 -2.96 12.23 13.43
CA ALA A 119 -2.83 13.51 12.77
C ALA A 119 -1.37 13.92 12.51
N SER A 120 -0.43 13.32 13.21
CA SER A 120 1.01 13.60 13.11
C SER A 120 1.82 12.32 12.95
N ALA A 121 2.97 12.46 12.28
CA ALA A 121 3.97 11.41 12.17
C ALA A 121 5.17 11.74 13.06
N THR A 122 5.86 10.72 13.55
CA THR A 122 7.08 10.85 14.34
C THR A 122 8.28 10.49 13.47
N GLN A 123 9.26 11.39 13.38
CA GLN A 123 10.51 11.09 12.69
C GLN A 123 11.30 10.03 13.47
N VAL A 124 11.76 8.99 12.77
CA VAL A 124 12.43 7.80 13.31
C VAL A 124 13.94 7.90 13.14
N THR A 125 14.41 8.42 12.00
CA THR A 125 15.84 8.56 11.71
C THR A 125 16.26 10.02 11.60
N SER A 126 17.49 10.32 12.02
CA SER A 126 18.11 11.64 11.84
C SER A 126 18.89 11.78 10.53
N THR A 127 19.13 10.67 9.83
CA THR A 127 19.80 10.62 8.53
C THR A 127 18.78 10.40 7.43
N ASN A 128 19.00 11.06 6.30
CA ASN A 128 18.13 10.88 5.15
C ASN A 128 18.25 9.46 4.58
N THR A 129 17.22 8.98 3.91
CA THR A 129 17.22 7.71 3.20
C THR A 129 16.07 7.70 2.20
N SER A 130 16.23 6.92 1.13
CA SER A 130 15.16 6.58 0.20
C SER A 130 14.76 5.09 0.31
N VAL A 131 15.45 4.32 1.15
CA VAL A 131 15.38 2.86 1.15
C VAL A 131 15.28 2.35 2.58
N MET A 132 14.23 1.58 2.85
CA MET A 132 13.97 0.95 4.14
C MET A 132 13.43 -0.47 3.91
N THR A 133 13.76 -1.38 4.81
CA THR A 133 13.01 -2.63 4.97
C THR A 133 12.81 -2.99 6.45
N ILE A 134 11.66 -3.55 6.79
CA ILE A 134 11.28 -4.03 8.13
C ILE A 134 11.13 -5.55 8.06
N LYS A 135 11.73 -6.24 9.02
CA LYS A 135 11.57 -7.70 9.19
C LYS A 135 11.46 -8.03 10.68
N GLY A 136 10.29 -8.50 11.09
CA GLY A 136 9.97 -8.66 12.52
C GLY A 136 10.14 -7.31 13.22
N ASP A 137 10.89 -7.32 14.32
CA ASP A 137 11.19 -6.12 15.11
C ASP A 137 12.47 -5.39 14.64
N HIS A 138 13.00 -5.72 13.46
CA HIS A 138 14.19 -5.07 12.91
C HIS A 138 13.85 -4.10 11.79
N LEU A 139 14.48 -2.93 11.84
CA LEU A 139 14.43 -1.93 10.78
C LEU A 139 15.82 -1.77 10.19
N PHE A 140 15.89 -1.86 8.86
CA PHE A 140 17.09 -1.68 8.05
C PHE A 140 16.86 -0.52 7.09
N TYR A 141 17.89 0.30 6.87
CA TYR A 141 17.82 1.38 5.89
C TYR A 141 19.18 1.69 5.27
N TYR A 142 19.18 2.28 4.08
CA TYR A 142 20.41 2.60 3.37
C TYR A 142 20.66 4.09 3.30
N ASN A 143 21.88 4.52 3.66
CA ASN A 143 22.33 5.89 3.49
C ASN A 143 23.86 5.94 3.41
N ALA A 144 24.41 6.90 2.65
CA ALA A 144 25.85 7.18 2.62
C ALA A 144 26.71 5.91 2.50
N ASP A 145 26.39 5.11 1.50
CA ASP A 145 27.05 3.84 1.18
C ASP A 145 27.06 2.78 2.30
N SER A 146 26.16 2.92 3.27
CA SER A 146 26.07 2.09 4.46
C SER A 146 24.67 1.53 4.68
N LEU A 147 24.61 0.25 5.03
CA LEU A 147 23.42 -0.39 5.58
C LEU A 147 23.35 -0.10 7.08
N HIS A 148 22.35 0.65 7.51
CA HIS A 148 22.05 0.92 8.89
C HIS A 148 20.99 -0.04 9.41
N PHE A 149 21.05 -0.39 10.69
CA PHE A 149 20.10 -1.30 11.30
C PHE A 149 19.86 -1.00 12.78
N GLY A 150 18.71 -1.45 13.26
CA GLY A 150 18.33 -1.38 14.66
C GLY A 150 17.09 -2.20 14.96
N THR A 151 16.58 -2.07 16.17
CA THR A 151 15.38 -2.78 16.65
C THR A 151 14.24 -1.80 16.92
N MET A 152 13.01 -2.28 16.86
CA MET A 152 11.79 -1.56 17.21
C MET A 152 11.10 -2.26 18.37
N ASP A 153 10.58 -1.51 19.33
CA ASP A 153 9.77 -2.06 20.41
C ASP A 153 8.28 -2.19 20.02
N ALA A 154 7.47 -2.76 20.93
CA ALA A 154 6.02 -2.90 20.73
C ALA A 154 5.27 -1.54 20.68
N ALA A 155 5.90 -0.42 21.04
CA ALA A 155 5.34 0.91 20.84
C ALA A 155 5.81 1.54 19.51
N GLY A 156 6.70 0.87 18.77
CA GLY A 156 7.27 1.32 17.51
C GLY A 156 8.39 2.35 17.68
N ASN A 157 9.05 2.37 18.85
CA ASN A 157 10.23 3.20 19.06
C ASN A 157 11.46 2.48 18.48
N PHE A 158 12.22 3.16 17.64
CA PHE A 158 13.43 2.62 17.02
C PHE A 158 14.67 2.86 17.90
N THR A 159 15.45 1.81 18.11
CA THR A 159 16.76 1.84 18.75
C THR A 159 17.85 1.47 17.75
N TYR A 160 18.67 2.44 17.39
CA TYR A 160 19.78 2.25 16.47
C TYR A 160 20.83 1.29 17.03
N SER A 161 21.22 0.27 16.26
CA SER A 161 22.21 -0.73 16.67
C SER A 161 23.56 -0.57 15.98
N GLY A 162 23.59 -0.08 14.72
CA GLY A 162 24.84 0.10 14.01
C GLY A 162 24.69 0.27 12.51
N ARG A 163 25.84 0.22 11.82
CA ARG A 163 25.91 0.23 10.36
C ARG A 163 26.99 -0.71 9.84
N ILE A 164 26.79 -1.20 8.63
CA ILE A 164 27.78 -1.90 7.81
C ILE A 164 28.07 -1.02 6.60
N PHE A 165 29.32 -0.60 6.43
CA PHE A 165 29.72 0.10 5.21
C PHE A 165 29.78 -0.91 4.05
N LEU A 166 29.03 -0.64 3.00
CA LEU A 166 28.98 -1.48 1.80
C LEU A 166 29.78 -0.86 0.65
N GLY A 167 29.94 0.47 0.62
CA GLY A 167 30.64 1.16 -0.47
C GLY A 167 29.92 1.05 -1.81
N ILE A 168 28.61 0.77 -1.80
CA ILE A 168 27.81 0.54 -3.00
C ILE A 168 26.98 1.82 -3.28
N PRO A 169 27.36 2.67 -4.23
CA PRO A 169 26.55 3.83 -4.53
C PRO A 169 25.21 3.42 -5.15
N GLY A 170 24.16 4.19 -4.86
CA GLY A 170 22.90 4.11 -5.60
C GLY A 170 22.01 2.90 -5.30
N VAL A 171 22.11 2.29 -4.11
CA VAL A 171 21.14 1.27 -3.68
C VAL A 171 19.74 1.89 -3.64
N SER A 172 18.80 1.27 -4.36
CA SER A 172 17.40 1.70 -4.45
C SER A 172 16.44 0.80 -3.67
N HIS A 173 16.90 -0.37 -3.20
CA HIS A 173 16.06 -1.36 -2.54
C HIS A 173 16.86 -2.28 -1.60
N ILE A 174 16.21 -2.78 -0.54
CA ILE A 174 16.73 -3.81 0.36
C ILE A 174 15.64 -4.88 0.54
N GLU A 175 16.01 -6.15 0.37
CA GLU A 175 15.17 -7.30 0.69
C GLU A 175 15.83 -8.14 1.76
N VAL A 176 15.01 -8.69 2.66
CA VAL A 176 15.44 -9.78 3.55
C VAL A 176 14.86 -11.06 3.00
N SER A 177 15.74 -12.00 2.62
CA SER A 177 15.30 -13.29 2.09
C SER A 177 14.36 -13.98 3.08
N PRO A 178 13.24 -14.55 2.62
CA PRO A 178 12.33 -15.30 3.48
C PRO A 178 12.91 -16.66 3.90
N ALA A 179 14.02 -17.11 3.29
CA ALA A 179 14.61 -18.41 3.60
C ALA A 179 15.43 -18.37 4.90
N ASN A 180 15.11 -19.29 5.81
CA ASN A 180 15.74 -19.56 7.11
C ASN A 180 15.28 -18.68 8.28
N ASN A 181 13.97 -18.65 8.53
CA ASN A 181 13.45 -18.48 9.90
C ASN A 181 13.14 -19.86 10.49
#